data_AF-A0A8J8BQC0-F1
#
_entry.id   AF-A0A8J8BQC0-F1
#
_cell.length_a   1.000
_cell.length_b   1.000
_cell.length_c   1.000
_cell.angle_alpha   90.00
_cell.angle_beta   90.00
_cell.angle_gamma   90.00
#
_symmetry.space_group_name_H-M   'P 1'
#
loop_
_entity.id
_entity.type
_entity.pdbx_description
1 polymer ?
#
loop_
_entity_poly.entity_id
_entity_poly.type
_entity_poly.pdbx_seq_one_letter_code
_entity_poly.pdbx_strand_id
1 'polypeptide(L)'
;MTIKLGVVGVGYLASCLLNGLSLSRRGEEVWTCLNNPVRNELETPLSEIELKLAFDIDRNKIGRSVSEIMHTYYPSSPAGDYEDVEVQKGVCAECDHVVKDVASIWDDMDRGQTEEYIRSRMKDIDVLLISSTTEPQDAQTSSKVYSLYALQEGVSVINGIPTKIAGDEEYDYLARENKAVLFGNDFASGATPLTHDLLAHLAQHARIPMNIAQWQYASNMDFKSLSESQSRGTAKKESKSRIIEVAYPGVDIPSYIGIQYIPPMTGTDPS
;
A
#
# COMPACT_ATOMS: atom_id res chain seq x y z
N MET A 1 1.31 24.45 -4.67
CA MET A 1 2.57 23.68 -4.67
C MET A 1 2.23 22.33 -5.26
N THR A 2 2.98 21.87 -6.26
CA THR A 2 2.75 20.56 -6.88
C THR A 2 3.48 19.49 -6.06
N ILE A 3 2.85 18.34 -5.82
CA ILE A 3 3.44 17.20 -5.10
C ILE A 3 3.79 16.12 -6.12
N LYS A 4 5.07 15.76 -6.21
CA LYS A 4 5.57 14.72 -7.10
C LYS A 4 5.51 13.36 -6.41
N LEU A 5 4.64 12.50 -6.93
CA LEU A 5 4.35 11.18 -6.40
C LEU A 5 5.12 10.11 -7.17
N GLY A 6 5.81 9.25 -6.43
CA GLY A 6 6.27 7.95 -6.88
C GLY A 6 5.41 6.82 -6.32
N VAL A 7 5.22 5.74 -7.06
CA VAL A 7 4.45 4.56 -6.61
C VAL A 7 5.25 3.28 -6.79
N VAL A 8 5.24 2.42 -5.77
CA VAL A 8 5.77 1.05 -5.82
C VAL A 8 4.59 0.07 -5.79
N GLY A 9 4.38 -0.62 -6.90
CA GLY A 9 3.27 -1.56 -7.11
C GLY A 9 2.08 -0.91 -7.78
N VAL A 10 1.98 -1.04 -9.09
CA VAL A 10 0.88 -0.53 -9.92
C VAL A 10 -0.23 -1.56 -10.00
N GLY A 11 -0.86 -1.80 -8.85
CA GLY A 11 -2.01 -2.69 -8.72
C GLY A 11 -3.33 -1.94 -8.63
N TYR A 12 -4.35 -2.63 -8.13
CA TYR A 12 -5.68 -2.07 -7.92
C TYR A 12 -5.67 -0.81 -7.04
N LEU A 13 -4.93 -0.81 -5.93
CA LEU A 13 -4.89 0.33 -5.00
C LEU A 13 -4.29 1.59 -5.66
N ALA A 14 -3.14 1.43 -6.30
CA ALA A 14 -2.51 2.52 -7.05
C ALA A 14 -3.44 3.05 -8.14
N SER A 15 -4.07 2.15 -8.90
CA SER A 15 -5.00 2.52 -9.97
C SER A 15 -6.24 3.25 -9.44
N CYS A 16 -6.75 2.86 -8.26
CA CYS A 16 -7.86 3.53 -7.58
C CYS A 16 -7.50 4.97 -7.22
N LEU A 17 -6.33 5.18 -6.60
CA LEU A 17 -5.81 6.50 -6.27
C LEU A 17 -5.66 7.35 -7.54
N LEU A 18 -4.98 6.83 -8.56
CA LEU A 18 -4.67 7.56 -9.79
C LEU A 18 -5.92 7.93 -10.58
N ASN A 19 -6.91 7.04 -10.63
CA ASN A 19 -8.23 7.34 -11.20
C ASN A 19 -8.95 8.43 -10.40
N GLY A 20 -8.92 8.36 -9.06
CA GLY A 20 -9.45 9.42 -8.20
C GLY A 20 -8.79 10.78 -8.46
N LEU A 21 -7.47 10.84 -8.55
CA LEU A 21 -6.75 12.07 -8.89
C LEU A 21 -7.13 12.58 -10.29
N SER A 22 -7.26 11.67 -11.26
CA SER A 22 -7.69 11.97 -12.64
C SER A 22 -9.08 12.62 -12.70
N LEU A 23 -10.04 12.05 -11.99
CA LEU A 23 -11.40 12.59 -11.87
C LEU A 23 -11.38 13.95 -11.15
N SER A 24 -10.62 14.09 -10.06
CA SER A 24 -10.50 15.34 -9.32
C SER A 24 -9.94 16.48 -10.17
N ARG A 25 -8.99 16.23 -11.08
CA ARG A 25 -8.46 17.25 -12.01
C ARG A 25 -9.52 17.77 -12.98
N ARG A 26 -10.57 16.98 -13.24
CA ARG A 26 -11.69 17.32 -14.14
C ARG A 26 -12.87 17.94 -13.40
N GLY A 27 -12.73 18.19 -12.09
CA GLY A 27 -13.79 18.78 -11.26
C GLY A 27 -14.90 17.80 -10.88
N GLU A 28 -14.71 16.51 -11.13
CA GLU A 28 -15.64 15.46 -10.69
C GLU A 28 -15.59 15.33 -9.17
N GLU A 29 -16.75 15.02 -8.57
CA GLU A 29 -16.82 14.76 -7.14
C GLU A 29 -16.23 13.38 -6.85
N VAL A 30 -15.00 13.37 -6.34
CA VAL A 30 -14.34 12.15 -5.90
C VAL A 30 -14.70 11.92 -4.44
N TRP A 31 -15.46 10.85 -4.17
CA TRP A 31 -15.72 10.41 -2.81
C TRP A 31 -14.42 9.88 -2.22
N THR A 32 -13.77 10.74 -1.45
CA THR A 32 -12.63 10.36 -0.63
C THR A 32 -13.17 10.03 0.76
N CYS A 33 -12.42 9.28 1.56
CA CYS A 33 -12.62 9.26 3.01
C CYS A 33 -12.52 10.66 3.66
N LEU A 34 -12.23 11.71 2.86
CA LEU A 34 -12.22 13.12 3.20
C LEU A 34 -13.59 13.81 3.01
N ASN A 35 -14.66 13.20 3.56
CA ASN A 35 -15.65 14.01 4.30
C ASN A 35 -15.06 14.52 5.64
N ASN A 36 -13.76 14.34 5.83
CA ASN A 36 -12.91 14.95 6.82
C ASN A 36 -13.14 16.48 6.83
N PRO A 37 -13.57 17.06 7.96
CA PRO A 37 -13.85 18.50 8.07
C PRO A 37 -12.66 19.39 7.67
N VAL A 38 -11.44 18.85 7.67
CA VAL A 38 -10.23 19.59 7.29
C VAL A 38 -9.91 19.58 5.79
N ARG A 39 -10.73 18.94 4.94
CA ARG A 39 -10.47 18.90 3.48
C ARG A 39 -10.32 20.30 2.88
N ASN A 40 -11.15 21.24 3.32
CA ASN A 40 -11.12 22.62 2.87
C ASN A 40 -10.00 23.44 3.53
N GLU A 41 -9.27 22.86 4.48
CA GLU A 41 -8.13 23.46 5.17
C GLU A 41 -6.78 23.03 4.57
N LEU A 42 -6.77 22.02 3.70
CA LEU A 42 -5.57 21.60 2.98
C LEU A 42 -5.23 22.64 1.90
N GLU A 43 -4.04 23.23 2.00
CA GLU A 43 -3.57 24.25 1.05
C GLU A 43 -3.33 23.69 -0.36
N THR A 44 -2.98 22.40 -0.46
CA THR A 44 -2.70 21.74 -1.73
C THR A 44 -3.90 20.92 -2.18
N PRO A 45 -4.55 21.27 -3.31
CA PRO A 45 -5.65 20.48 -3.85
C PRO A 45 -5.15 19.17 -4.44
N LEU A 46 -6.01 18.15 -4.49
CA LEU A 46 -5.68 16.83 -5.04
C LEU A 46 -5.20 16.90 -6.50
N SER A 47 -5.69 17.88 -7.27
CA SER A 47 -5.28 18.11 -8.66
C SER A 47 -3.80 18.43 -8.83
N GLU A 48 -3.13 18.91 -7.77
CA GLU A 48 -1.71 19.28 -7.76
C GLU A 48 -0.80 18.09 -7.40
N ILE A 49 -1.35 16.89 -7.21
CA ILE A 49 -0.54 15.67 -7.07
C ILE A 49 -0.23 15.16 -8.47
N GLU A 50 1.04 15.05 -8.81
CA GLU A 50 1.53 14.62 -10.12
C GLU A 50 2.29 13.30 -10.00
N LEU A 51 1.89 12.27 -10.76
CA LEU A 51 2.63 11.02 -10.81
C LEU A 51 3.88 11.21 -11.67
N LYS A 52 5.05 10.90 -11.11
CA LYS A 52 6.35 11.02 -11.79
C LYS A 52 7.08 9.69 -11.94
N LEU A 53 6.78 8.72 -11.11
CA LEU A 53 7.52 7.46 -11.04
C LEU A 53 6.61 6.29 -10.68
N ALA A 54 6.79 5.17 -11.35
CA ALA A 54 6.07 3.94 -11.06
C ALA A 54 7.03 2.76 -11.17
N PHE A 55 7.04 1.88 -10.16
CA PHE A 55 7.74 0.61 -10.19
C PHE A 55 6.77 -0.55 -10.07
N ASP A 56 7.06 -1.64 -10.78
CA ASP A 56 6.40 -2.94 -10.58
C ASP A 56 7.38 -4.08 -10.85
N ILE A 57 7.01 -5.29 -10.43
CA ILE A 57 7.77 -6.52 -10.67
C ILE A 57 7.07 -7.46 -11.66
N ASP A 58 5.80 -7.21 -11.99
CA ASP A 58 5.05 -7.99 -12.98
C ASP A 58 5.51 -7.66 -14.40
N ARG A 59 6.03 -8.67 -15.13
CA ARG A 59 6.48 -8.52 -16.53
C ARG A 59 5.39 -8.00 -17.46
N ASN A 60 4.12 -8.27 -17.15
CA ASN A 60 2.99 -7.81 -17.96
C ASN A 60 2.68 -6.31 -17.77
N LYS A 61 3.30 -5.68 -16.78
CA LYS A 61 3.16 -4.25 -16.47
C LYS A 61 4.40 -3.45 -16.86
N ILE A 62 5.59 -4.01 -16.63
CA ILE A 62 6.87 -3.35 -16.91
C ILE A 62 6.95 -2.93 -18.38
N GLY A 63 7.35 -1.68 -18.64
CA GLY A 63 7.49 -1.10 -19.97
C GLY A 63 6.19 -0.58 -20.59
N ARG A 64 5.05 -0.71 -19.89
CA ARG A 64 3.76 -0.14 -20.31
C ARG A 64 3.51 1.18 -19.60
N SER A 65 2.64 2.01 -20.16
CA SER A 65 2.21 3.24 -19.49
C SER A 65 1.36 2.92 -18.25
N VAL A 66 1.45 3.76 -17.22
CA VAL A 66 0.58 3.65 -16.04
C VAL A 66 -0.89 3.84 -16.43
N SER A 67 -1.16 4.69 -17.44
CA SER A 67 -2.49 4.83 -18.04
C SER A 67 -3.08 3.49 -18.48
N GLU A 68 -2.32 2.68 -19.23
CA GLU A 68 -2.78 1.37 -19.69
C GLU A 68 -3.13 0.43 -18.53
N ILE A 69 -2.30 0.42 -17.48
CA ILE A 69 -2.53 -0.44 -16.30
C ILE A 69 -3.73 0.07 -15.51
N MET A 70 -3.89 1.38 -15.34
CA MET A 70 -5.05 1.96 -14.67
C MET A 70 -6.36 1.56 -15.38
N HIS A 71 -6.38 1.60 -16.72
CA HIS A 71 -7.56 1.24 -17.52
C HIS A 71 -7.91 -0.25 -17.47
N THR A 72 -7.01 -1.16 -17.04
CA THR A 72 -7.40 -2.56 -16.82
C THR A 72 -8.30 -2.70 -15.59
N TYR A 73 -8.10 -1.88 -14.56
CA TYR A 73 -8.92 -1.85 -13.35
C TYR A 73 -10.12 -0.90 -13.49
N TYR A 74 -9.96 0.19 -14.25
CA TYR A 74 -10.98 1.23 -14.45
C TYR A 74 -11.13 1.56 -15.95
N PRO A 75 -11.85 0.72 -16.72
CA PRO A 75 -11.99 0.92 -18.17
C PRO A 75 -12.68 2.23 -18.58
N SER A 76 -13.43 2.86 -17.67
CA SER A 76 -14.12 4.13 -17.87
C SER A 76 -13.31 5.35 -17.40
N SER A 77 -12.05 5.16 -16.99
CA SER A 77 -11.19 6.28 -16.62
C SER A 77 -10.99 7.26 -17.78
N PRO A 78 -10.75 8.54 -17.49
CA PRO A 78 -10.43 9.50 -18.55
C PRO A 78 -9.10 9.19 -19.25
N ALA A 79 -9.09 9.33 -20.58
CA ALA A 79 -7.86 9.21 -21.38
C ALA A 79 -6.92 10.42 -21.20
N GLY A 80 -5.65 10.25 -21.58
CA GLY A 80 -4.62 11.30 -21.56
C GLY A 80 -3.81 11.41 -20.27
N ASP A 81 -4.28 10.84 -19.16
CA ASP A 81 -3.55 10.91 -17.88
C ASP A 81 -2.56 9.75 -17.75
N TYR A 82 -1.32 10.05 -17.33
CA TYR A 82 -0.27 9.08 -17.01
C TYR A 82 0.22 8.23 -18.19
N GLU A 83 0.02 8.71 -19.42
CA GLU A 83 0.52 8.05 -20.64
C GLU A 83 2.04 8.19 -20.79
N ASP A 84 2.60 9.25 -20.22
CA ASP A 84 4.03 9.58 -20.20
C ASP A 84 4.81 8.88 -19.07
N VAL A 85 4.10 8.30 -18.09
CA VAL A 85 4.71 7.58 -16.98
C VAL A 85 4.76 6.08 -17.32
N GLU A 86 5.94 5.61 -17.69
CA GLU A 86 6.20 4.18 -17.91
C GLU A 86 6.42 3.44 -16.58
N VAL A 87 5.86 2.24 -16.46
CA VAL A 87 6.10 1.35 -15.33
C VAL A 87 7.50 0.76 -15.44
N GLN A 88 8.35 1.13 -14.49
CA GLN A 88 9.75 0.72 -14.46
C GLN A 88 9.92 -0.60 -13.70
N LYS A 89 10.97 -1.34 -14.08
CA LYS A 89 11.33 -2.59 -13.42
C LYS A 89 11.79 -2.33 -11.98
N GLY A 90 11.12 -2.95 -11.02
CA GLY A 90 11.37 -2.78 -9.60
C GLY A 90 12.34 -3.79 -8.98
N VAL A 91 12.64 -3.59 -7.70
CA VAL A 91 13.32 -4.56 -6.85
C VAL A 91 12.36 -5.65 -6.38
N CYS A 92 12.83 -6.89 -6.46
CA CYS A 92 12.16 -8.07 -5.98
C CYS A 92 13.09 -8.76 -5.00
N ALA A 93 12.82 -8.62 -3.70
CA ALA A 93 13.73 -9.16 -2.69
C ALA A 93 13.71 -10.69 -2.61
N GLU A 94 12.68 -11.33 -3.15
CA GLU A 94 12.44 -12.76 -3.00
C GLU A 94 12.01 -13.43 -4.31
N CYS A 95 12.01 -14.77 -4.29
CA CYS A 95 11.62 -15.62 -5.41
C CYS A 95 10.18 -16.16 -5.28
N ASP A 96 9.56 -16.16 -4.09
CA ASP A 96 8.22 -16.73 -3.86
C ASP A 96 7.14 -15.63 -3.84
N HIS A 97 6.65 -15.31 -5.04
CA HIS A 97 5.63 -14.28 -5.26
C HIS A 97 4.34 -14.89 -5.81
N VAL A 98 3.20 -14.31 -5.39
CA VAL A 98 1.89 -14.64 -6.00
C VAL A 98 1.78 -14.20 -7.45
N VAL A 99 2.63 -13.27 -7.87
CA VAL A 99 2.80 -12.87 -9.26
C VAL A 99 3.55 -13.98 -9.97
N LYS A 100 2.94 -14.55 -11.02
CA LYS A 100 3.48 -15.74 -11.71
C LYS A 100 4.72 -15.42 -12.55
N ASP A 101 4.78 -14.22 -13.15
CA ASP A 101 5.85 -13.82 -14.06
C ASP A 101 6.54 -12.54 -13.57
N VAL A 102 7.53 -12.75 -12.69
CA VAL A 102 8.28 -11.68 -12.02
C VAL A 102 9.54 -11.33 -12.81
N ALA A 103 9.84 -10.03 -12.90
CA ALA A 103 11.15 -9.50 -13.30
C ALA A 103 11.68 -8.55 -12.23
N SER A 104 12.91 -8.79 -11.79
CA SER A 104 13.60 -7.92 -10.86
C SER A 104 14.73 -7.15 -11.55
N ILE A 105 14.94 -5.90 -11.14
CA ILE A 105 16.15 -5.16 -11.54
C ILE A 105 17.43 -5.82 -10.96
N TRP A 106 17.31 -6.57 -9.87
CA TRP A 106 18.42 -7.38 -9.31
C TRP A 106 18.84 -8.55 -10.21
N ASP A 107 18.00 -8.94 -11.20
CA ASP A 107 18.38 -9.93 -12.20
C ASP A 107 19.28 -9.32 -13.30
N ASP A 108 19.22 -7.99 -13.48
CA ASP A 108 19.91 -7.27 -14.55
C ASP A 108 21.18 -6.54 -14.06
N MET A 109 21.24 -6.22 -12.76
CA MET A 109 22.23 -5.31 -12.18
C MET A 109 22.73 -5.82 -10.84
N ASP A 110 23.99 -5.52 -10.51
CA ASP A 110 24.48 -5.76 -9.15
C ASP A 110 23.82 -4.82 -8.13
N ARG A 111 24.07 -5.05 -6.83
CA ARG A 111 23.46 -4.26 -5.75
C ARG A 111 23.82 -2.78 -5.81
N GLY A 112 25.06 -2.44 -6.18
CA GLY A 112 25.51 -1.04 -6.25
C GLY A 112 24.90 -0.31 -7.43
N GLN A 113 24.85 -0.97 -8.59
CA GLN A 113 24.16 -0.47 -9.78
C GLN A 113 22.65 -0.28 -9.52
N THR A 114 22.03 -1.22 -8.80
CA THR A 114 20.61 -1.12 -8.44
C THR A 114 20.35 0.03 -7.47
N GLU A 115 21.23 0.23 -6.49
CA GLU A 115 21.14 1.39 -5.59
C GLU A 115 21.16 2.71 -6.39
N GLU A 116 22.13 2.87 -7.29
CA GLU A 116 22.22 4.06 -8.15
C GLU A 116 20.97 4.20 -9.04
N TYR A 117 20.48 3.08 -9.59
CA TYR A 117 19.25 3.04 -10.37
C TYR A 117 18.05 3.58 -9.59
N ILE A 118 17.82 3.12 -8.36
CA ILE A 118 16.69 3.57 -7.54
C ILE A 118 16.87 5.02 -7.11
N ARG A 119 18.02 5.38 -6.53
CA ARG A 119 18.29 6.73 -6.04
C ARG A 119 18.14 7.79 -7.13
N SER A 120 18.69 7.52 -8.32
CA SER A 120 18.63 8.47 -9.43
C SER A 120 17.19 8.82 -9.83
N ARG A 121 16.24 7.89 -9.66
CA ARG A 121 14.81 8.08 -9.96
C ARG A 121 14.06 8.78 -8.83
N MET A 122 14.55 8.71 -7.61
CA MET A 122 13.93 9.36 -6.44
C MET A 122 14.24 10.86 -6.34
N LYS A 123 15.24 11.37 -7.09
CA LYS A 123 15.68 12.77 -7.03
C LYS A 123 14.60 13.82 -7.33
N ASP A 124 13.59 13.46 -8.11
CA ASP A 124 12.48 14.35 -8.48
C ASP A 124 11.15 13.93 -7.83
N ILE A 125 11.22 13.21 -6.71
CA ILE A 125 10.03 12.69 -6.00
C ILE A 125 9.95 13.34 -4.63
N ASP A 126 8.76 13.85 -4.28
CA ASP A 126 8.49 14.40 -2.96
C ASP A 126 7.97 13.30 -2.01
N VAL A 127 7.13 12.41 -2.55
CA VAL A 127 6.46 11.35 -1.80
C VAL A 127 6.51 10.01 -2.55
N LEU A 128 6.95 8.95 -1.89
CA LEU A 128 6.88 7.58 -2.39
C LEU A 128 5.76 6.81 -1.68
N LEU A 129 4.77 6.35 -2.43
CA LEU A 129 3.71 5.47 -1.97
C LEU A 129 4.10 4.00 -2.22
N ILE A 130 4.09 3.20 -1.17
CA ILE A 130 4.25 1.74 -1.25
C ILE A 130 2.86 1.11 -1.19
N SER A 131 2.43 0.52 -2.31
CA SER A 131 1.07 -0.01 -2.50
C SER A 131 1.02 -1.50 -2.82
N SER A 132 2.14 -2.21 -2.89
CA SER A 132 2.17 -3.66 -3.19
C SER A 132 2.29 -4.54 -1.95
N THR A 133 1.30 -5.39 -1.73
CA THR A 133 1.24 -6.35 -0.61
C THR A 133 1.82 -7.74 -0.94
N THR A 134 2.51 -7.86 -2.08
CA THR A 134 2.98 -9.16 -2.59
C THR A 134 4.31 -9.63 -2.02
N GLU A 135 4.94 -8.86 -1.13
CA GLU A 135 6.17 -9.26 -0.46
C GLU A 135 5.91 -10.17 0.76
N PRO A 136 6.75 -11.19 1.01
CA PRO A 136 6.75 -11.93 2.27
C PRO A 136 7.20 -11.04 3.43
N GLN A 137 6.82 -11.40 4.65
CA GLN A 137 7.24 -10.67 5.85
C GLN A 137 8.57 -11.21 6.38
N ASP A 138 9.60 -11.11 5.57
CA ASP A 138 10.96 -11.49 5.95
C ASP A 138 11.78 -10.26 6.39
N ALA A 139 12.97 -10.50 6.92
CA ALA A 139 13.82 -9.43 7.45
C ALA A 139 14.19 -8.39 6.38
N GLN A 140 14.35 -8.82 5.13
CA GLN A 140 14.63 -7.95 3.97
C GLN A 140 13.50 -8.06 2.95
N THR A 141 12.72 -7.00 2.83
CA THR A 141 11.63 -6.90 1.85
C THR A 141 11.90 -5.80 0.83
N SER A 142 11.27 -5.88 -0.34
CA SER A 142 11.39 -4.83 -1.37
C SER A 142 10.98 -3.45 -0.82
N SER A 143 9.91 -3.38 -0.04
CA SER A 143 9.40 -2.13 0.55
C SER A 143 10.39 -1.50 1.52
N LYS A 144 11.13 -2.33 2.26
CA LYS A 144 12.24 -1.90 3.11
C LYS A 144 13.40 -1.32 2.30
N VAL A 145 13.73 -1.91 1.15
CA VAL A 145 14.77 -1.40 0.23
C VAL A 145 14.35 -0.05 -0.36
N TYR A 146 13.11 0.08 -0.85
CA TYR A 146 12.60 1.34 -1.36
C TYR A 146 12.55 2.42 -0.29
N SER A 147 12.07 2.10 0.91
CA SER A 147 11.98 3.06 2.02
C SER A 147 13.36 3.54 2.45
N LEU A 148 14.35 2.65 2.48
CA LEU A 148 15.74 3.01 2.81
C LEU A 148 16.27 4.09 1.86
N TYR A 149 16.20 3.83 0.55
CA TYR A 149 16.75 4.76 -0.44
C TYR A 149 15.90 6.02 -0.57
N ALA A 150 14.57 5.94 -0.48
CA ALA A 150 13.69 7.10 -0.50
C ALA A 150 14.01 8.05 0.66
N LEU A 151 14.05 7.55 1.90
CA LEU A 151 14.32 8.37 3.07
C LEU A 151 15.73 8.97 3.04
N GLN A 152 16.73 8.24 2.54
CA GLN A 152 18.09 8.77 2.39
C GLN A 152 18.21 9.89 1.34
N GLU A 153 17.32 9.93 0.34
CA GLU A 153 17.25 11.04 -0.63
C GLU A 153 16.33 12.17 -0.14
N GLY A 154 15.79 12.09 1.08
CA GLY A 154 14.86 13.09 1.64
C GLY A 154 13.42 12.96 1.12
N VAL A 155 13.08 11.86 0.45
CA VAL A 155 11.73 11.59 -0.06
C VAL A 155 10.87 11.05 1.08
N SER A 156 9.68 11.64 1.25
CA SER A 156 8.72 11.16 2.25
C SER A 156 8.10 9.84 1.82
N VAL A 157 7.86 8.93 2.75
CA VAL A 157 7.35 7.58 2.44
C VAL A 157 5.97 7.37 3.07
N ILE A 158 5.03 6.88 2.27
CA ILE A 158 3.74 6.37 2.72
C ILE A 158 3.74 4.85 2.53
N ASN A 159 3.86 4.12 3.63
CA ASN A 159 3.81 2.68 3.66
C ASN A 159 2.36 2.19 3.84
N GLY A 160 1.72 1.81 2.72
CA GLY A 160 0.34 1.33 2.70
C GLY A 160 0.17 -0.14 3.05
N ILE A 161 1.25 -0.87 3.34
CA ILE A 161 1.23 -2.33 3.51
C ILE A 161 1.62 -2.75 4.94
N PRO A 162 1.36 -4.01 5.35
CA PRO A 162 1.62 -4.46 6.72
C PRO A 162 3.10 -4.56 7.14
N THR A 163 4.05 -4.56 6.20
CA THR A 163 5.48 -4.61 6.50
C THR A 163 5.86 -3.50 7.49
N LYS A 164 6.57 -3.84 8.57
CA LYS A 164 6.96 -2.86 9.58
C LYS A 164 8.10 -1.98 9.05
N ILE A 165 7.80 -0.70 8.84
CA ILE A 165 8.76 0.35 8.43
C ILE A 165 8.63 1.54 9.38
N ALA A 166 7.44 2.12 9.51
CA ALA A 166 7.17 3.12 10.53
C ALA A 166 7.20 2.47 11.93
N GLY A 167 7.88 3.12 12.88
CA GLY A 167 8.12 2.57 14.22
C GLY A 167 9.22 1.51 14.28
N ASP A 168 10.01 1.38 13.21
CA ASP A 168 11.32 0.76 13.22
C ASP A 168 12.38 1.85 13.44
N GLU A 169 13.28 1.64 14.41
CA GLU A 169 14.21 2.69 14.86
C GLU A 169 15.13 3.18 13.74
N GLU A 170 15.54 2.30 12.82
CA GLU A 170 16.45 2.64 11.73
C GLU A 170 15.75 3.55 10.71
N TYR A 171 14.52 3.21 10.31
CA TYR A 171 13.75 3.99 9.34
C TYR A 171 13.25 5.31 9.94
N ASP A 172 12.81 5.31 11.19
CA ASP A 172 12.41 6.52 11.90
C ASP A 172 13.60 7.49 12.05
N TYR A 173 14.81 6.97 12.30
CA TYR A 173 16.03 7.77 12.34
C TYR A 173 16.34 8.38 10.96
N LEU A 174 16.30 7.58 9.89
CA LEU A 174 16.55 8.05 8.52
C LEU A 174 15.58 9.15 8.10
N ALA A 175 14.28 9.00 8.42
CA ALA A 175 13.28 10.00 8.11
C ALA A 175 13.60 11.35 8.79
N ARG A 176 13.93 11.32 10.10
CA ARG A 176 14.26 12.51 10.87
C ARG A 176 15.54 13.19 10.36
N GLU A 177 16.60 12.41 10.14
CA GLU A 177 17.90 12.93 9.72
C GLU A 177 17.83 13.61 8.34
N ASN A 178 17.06 13.03 7.42
CA ASN A 178 16.93 13.54 6.06
C ASN A 178 15.73 14.50 5.87
N LYS A 179 15.07 14.92 6.96
CA LYS A 179 13.91 15.83 6.96
C LYS A 179 12.74 15.33 6.09
N ALA A 180 12.57 14.02 6.02
CA ALA A 180 11.47 13.34 5.36
C ALA A 180 10.39 12.93 6.37
N VAL A 181 9.17 12.71 5.89
CA VAL A 181 8.06 12.17 6.69
C VAL A 181 7.85 10.70 6.36
N LEU A 182 7.65 9.88 7.39
CA LEU A 182 7.33 8.46 7.25
C LEU A 182 5.94 8.19 7.83
N PHE A 183 5.00 7.80 6.97
CA PHE A 183 3.68 7.32 7.34
C PHE A 183 3.58 5.81 7.17
N GLY A 184 2.97 5.12 8.14
CA GLY A 184 2.78 3.68 8.09
C GLY A 184 2.36 3.10 9.44
N ASN A 185 2.10 1.80 9.54
CA ASN A 185 2.04 0.81 8.46
C ASN A 185 0.59 0.31 8.30
N ASP A 186 0.28 -0.30 7.15
CA ASP A 186 -1.03 -0.87 6.80
C ASP A 186 -2.17 0.17 6.75
N PHE A 187 -2.72 0.44 5.57
CA PHE A 187 -3.86 1.34 5.48
C PHE A 187 -5.06 0.80 6.26
N ALA A 188 -5.61 1.64 7.14
CA ALA A 188 -6.80 1.32 7.93
C ALA A 188 -8.04 1.18 7.03
N SER A 189 -8.30 -0.04 6.55
CA SER A 189 -9.40 -0.37 5.64
C SER A 189 -10.04 -1.73 5.99
N GLY A 190 -11.16 -2.03 5.33
CA GLY A 190 -11.88 -3.29 5.49
C GLY A 190 -12.66 -3.40 6.82
N ALA A 191 -12.82 -4.63 7.32
CA ALA A 191 -13.66 -4.90 8.49
C ALA A 191 -13.01 -4.49 9.82
N THR A 192 -11.70 -4.31 9.85
CA THR A 192 -10.93 -4.12 11.09
C THR A 192 -11.19 -2.75 11.77
N PRO A 193 -11.21 -1.61 11.05
CA PRO A 193 -11.64 -0.34 11.64
C PRO A 193 -13.04 -0.39 12.23
N LEU A 194 -14.00 -1.02 11.56
CA LEU A 194 -15.37 -1.16 12.08
C LEU A 194 -15.39 -1.97 13.40
N THR A 195 -14.63 -3.06 13.47
CA THR A 195 -14.49 -3.83 14.71
C THR A 195 -13.88 -2.96 15.82
N HIS A 196 -12.87 -2.14 15.52
CA HIS A 196 -12.30 -1.21 16.47
C HIS A 196 -13.34 -0.21 17.01
N ASP A 197 -14.11 0.42 16.12
CA ASP A 197 -15.13 1.41 16.48
C ASP A 197 -16.21 0.80 17.40
N LEU A 198 -16.66 -0.42 17.08
CA LEU A 198 -17.61 -1.15 17.91
C LEU A 198 -17.04 -1.49 19.28
N LEU A 199 -15.78 -1.94 19.36
CA LEU A 199 -15.13 -2.26 20.63
C LEU A 199 -14.95 -1.02 21.50
N ALA A 200 -14.56 0.12 20.91
CA ALA A 200 -14.46 1.39 21.60
C ALA A 200 -15.82 1.84 22.17
N HIS A 201 -16.89 1.74 21.37
CA HIS A 201 -18.25 2.04 21.83
C HIS A 201 -18.69 1.13 22.99
N LEU A 202 -18.45 -0.17 22.89
CA LEU A 202 -18.77 -1.12 23.97
C LEU A 202 -17.98 -0.80 25.26
N ALA A 203 -16.70 -0.44 25.14
CA ALA A 203 -15.83 -0.12 26.26
C ALA A 203 -16.32 1.14 27.01
N GLN A 204 -16.75 2.17 26.28
CA GLN A 204 -17.36 3.38 26.85
C GLN A 204 -18.61 3.10 27.69
N HIS A 205 -19.32 2.02 27.36
CA HIS A 205 -20.52 1.58 28.07
C HIS A 205 -20.24 0.46 29.10
N ALA A 206 -18.98 0.19 29.42
CA ALA A 206 -18.55 -0.89 30.33
C ALA A 206 -19.12 -2.27 29.94
N ARG A 207 -19.30 -2.52 28.64
CA ARG A 207 -19.76 -3.80 28.10
C ARG A 207 -18.56 -4.59 27.61
N ILE A 208 -18.31 -5.75 28.22
CA ILE A 208 -17.25 -6.66 27.76
C ILE A 208 -17.89 -7.68 26.82
N PRO A 209 -17.48 -7.76 25.54
CA PRO A 209 -18.01 -8.75 24.62
C PRO A 209 -17.59 -10.16 25.04
N MET A 210 -18.48 -11.13 24.88
CA MET A 210 -18.19 -12.54 25.22
C MET A 210 -17.21 -13.18 24.23
N ASN A 211 -17.27 -12.77 22.96
CA ASN A 211 -16.36 -13.19 21.91
C ASN A 211 -16.43 -12.20 20.74
N ILE A 212 -15.43 -12.25 19.86
CA ILE A 212 -15.32 -11.44 18.65
C ILE A 212 -15.09 -12.38 17.46
N ALA A 213 -15.90 -12.27 16.41
CA ALA A 213 -15.69 -13.02 15.18
C ALA A 213 -15.73 -12.07 13.98
N GLN A 214 -14.65 -12.06 13.21
CA GLN A 214 -14.53 -11.31 11.96
C GLN A 214 -14.15 -12.28 10.84
N TRP A 215 -14.90 -12.27 9.75
CA TRP A 215 -14.57 -13.02 8.54
C TRP A 215 -14.53 -12.10 7.33
N GLN A 216 -13.49 -12.23 6.51
CA GLN A 216 -13.33 -11.44 5.30
C GLN A 216 -13.10 -12.35 4.09
N TYR A 217 -13.83 -12.08 3.02
CA TYR A 217 -13.69 -12.73 1.73
C TYR A 217 -13.36 -11.68 0.67
N ALA A 218 -12.39 -11.96 -0.19
CA ALA A 218 -12.22 -11.19 -1.42
C ALA A 218 -11.54 -12.01 -2.51
N SER A 219 -11.60 -11.49 -3.73
CA SER A 219 -11.15 -12.16 -4.95
C SER A 219 -9.94 -11.50 -5.60
N ASN A 220 -9.22 -10.61 -4.89
CA ASN A 220 -8.07 -9.91 -5.45
C ASN A 220 -6.75 -10.63 -5.09
N MET A 221 -5.67 -10.28 -5.80
CA MET A 221 -4.35 -10.89 -5.61
C MET A 221 -3.75 -10.61 -4.22
N ASP A 222 -4.16 -9.52 -3.58
CA ASP A 222 -3.81 -9.24 -2.18
C ASP A 222 -4.39 -10.31 -1.24
N PHE A 223 -5.68 -10.62 -1.35
CA PHE A 223 -6.31 -11.67 -0.55
C PHE A 223 -5.77 -13.06 -0.88
N LYS A 224 -5.40 -13.30 -2.14
CA LYS A 224 -4.70 -14.54 -2.52
C LYS A 224 -3.36 -14.66 -1.79
N SER A 225 -2.54 -13.60 -1.82
CA SER A 225 -1.27 -13.50 -1.08
C SER A 225 -1.43 -13.73 0.42
N LEU A 226 -2.48 -13.15 1.02
CA LEU A 226 -2.78 -13.29 2.45
C LEU A 226 -3.34 -14.68 2.81
N SER A 227 -4.10 -15.31 1.90
CA SER A 227 -4.72 -16.61 2.13
C SER A 227 -3.74 -17.77 1.93
N GLU A 228 -2.77 -17.63 1.03
CA GLU A 228 -1.80 -18.68 0.69
C GLU A 228 -0.58 -18.67 1.62
N SER A 229 -0.31 -17.57 2.32
CA SER A 229 0.84 -17.44 3.22
C SER A 229 0.45 -17.58 4.69
N GLN A 230 0.90 -18.67 5.33
CA GLN A 230 0.74 -18.87 6.78
C GLN A 230 1.40 -17.76 7.61
N SER A 231 2.55 -17.22 7.18
CA SER A 231 3.28 -16.16 7.91
C SER A 231 2.60 -14.78 7.80
N ARG A 232 1.96 -14.47 6.66
CA ARG A 232 1.20 -13.21 6.48
C ARG A 232 -0.11 -13.21 7.27
N GLY A 233 -0.76 -14.37 7.40
CA GLY A 233 -1.95 -14.54 8.24
C GLY A 233 -1.68 -14.28 9.74
N THR A 234 -0.51 -14.69 10.23
CA THR A 234 -0.11 -14.51 11.64
C THR A 234 0.13 -13.05 12.04
N ALA A 235 0.76 -12.23 11.20
CA ALA A 235 0.99 -10.81 11.54
C ALA A 235 -0.30 -9.99 11.54
N LYS A 236 -1.24 -10.28 10.64
CA LYS A 236 -2.58 -9.65 10.69
C LYS A 236 -3.36 -10.10 11.92
N LYS A 237 -3.07 -11.26 12.50
CA LYS A 237 -3.63 -11.70 13.78
C LYS A 237 -3.05 -10.88 14.93
N GLU A 238 -1.73 -10.67 14.97
CA GLU A 238 -1.06 -9.85 15.99
C GLU A 238 -1.51 -8.38 15.97
N SER A 239 -1.54 -7.75 14.80
CA SER A 239 -2.02 -6.35 14.66
C SER A 239 -3.47 -6.18 15.12
N LYS A 240 -4.28 -7.25 15.06
CA LYS A 240 -5.70 -7.19 15.45
C LYS A 240 -5.95 -7.63 16.89
N SER A 241 -5.11 -8.48 17.46
CA SER A 241 -5.05 -8.67 18.92
C SER A 241 -4.76 -7.35 19.63
N ARG A 242 -3.94 -6.48 19.02
CA ARG A 242 -3.66 -5.14 19.54
C ARG A 242 -4.90 -4.25 19.63
N ILE A 243 -5.89 -4.43 18.76
CA ILE A 243 -7.15 -3.65 18.79
C ILE A 243 -7.97 -4.00 20.03
N ILE A 244 -8.00 -5.28 20.39
CA ILE A 244 -8.67 -5.77 21.59
C ILE A 244 -7.95 -5.23 22.82
N GLU A 245 -6.63 -5.33 22.87
CA GLU A 245 -5.81 -4.83 23.98
C GLU A 245 -5.98 -3.31 24.20
N VAL A 246 -6.10 -2.53 23.13
CA VAL A 246 -6.35 -1.08 23.22
C VAL A 246 -7.73 -0.78 23.84
N ALA A 247 -8.76 -1.55 23.48
CA ALA A 247 -10.12 -1.33 23.99
C ALA A 247 -10.33 -1.90 25.41
N TYR A 248 -9.69 -3.04 25.71
CA TYR A 248 -9.81 -3.77 26.98
C TYR A 248 -8.44 -4.24 27.47
N PRO A 249 -7.61 -3.35 28.04
CA PRO A 249 -6.25 -3.70 28.47
C PRO A 249 -6.24 -4.85 29.48
N GLY A 250 -5.44 -5.88 29.20
CA GLY A 250 -5.30 -7.06 30.06
C GLY A 250 -6.52 -7.98 30.15
N VAL A 251 -7.54 -7.79 29.30
CA VAL A 251 -8.71 -8.68 29.23
C VAL A 251 -8.56 -9.65 28.07
N ASP A 252 -8.52 -10.94 28.38
CA ASP A 252 -8.52 -11.98 27.35
C ASP A 252 -9.95 -12.18 26.83
N ILE A 253 -10.21 -11.68 25.62
CA ILE A 253 -11.49 -11.83 24.92
C ILE A 253 -11.29 -12.83 23.78
N PRO A 254 -12.00 -13.98 23.79
CA PRO A 254 -11.93 -14.95 22.71
C PRO A 254 -12.23 -14.29 21.36
N SER A 255 -11.29 -14.41 20.41
CA SER A 255 -11.43 -13.79 19.10
C SER A 255 -11.06 -14.72 17.95
N TYR A 256 -11.81 -14.62 16.86
CA TYR A 256 -11.54 -15.27 15.59
C TYR A 256 -11.50 -14.22 14.49
N ILE A 257 -10.44 -14.22 13.70
CA ILE A 257 -10.31 -13.36 12.54
C ILE A 257 -9.82 -14.18 11.35
N GLY A 258 -10.72 -14.43 10.41
CA GLY A 258 -10.46 -15.20 9.20
C GLY A 258 -10.33 -14.31 7.96
N ILE A 259 -9.46 -14.73 7.05
CA ILE A 259 -9.34 -14.18 5.69
C ILE A 259 -9.37 -15.36 4.74
N GLN A 260 -10.16 -15.26 3.69
CA GLN A 260 -10.24 -16.29 2.65
C GLN A 260 -10.28 -15.65 1.27
N TYR A 261 -9.41 -16.13 0.40
CA TYR A 261 -9.50 -15.85 -1.03
C TYR A 261 -10.64 -16.66 -1.66
N ILE A 262 -11.50 -15.99 -2.43
CA ILE A 262 -12.53 -16.63 -3.25
C ILE A 262 -12.31 -16.19 -4.69
N PRO A 263 -11.91 -17.08 -5.61
CA PRO A 263 -11.73 -16.70 -7.01
C PRO A 263 -13.05 -16.26 -7.66
N PRO A 264 -13.03 -15.34 -8.64
CA PRO A 264 -14.22 -14.95 -9.38
C PRO A 264 -14.87 -16.16 -10.08
N MET A 265 -16.20 -16.24 -10.09
CA MET A 265 -16.94 -17.34 -10.70
C MET A 265 -16.70 -17.51 -12.22
N THR A 266 -16.13 -16.51 -12.89
CA THR A 266 -15.96 -16.46 -14.35
C THR A 266 -14.62 -17.01 -14.86
N GLY A 267 -13.72 -17.49 -14.00
CA GLY A 267 -12.42 -18.05 -14.42
C GLY A 267 -11.42 -17.03 -14.99
N THR A 268 -11.73 -15.74 -14.93
CA THR A 268 -10.80 -14.65 -15.24
C THR A 268 -9.85 -14.46 -14.07
N ASP A 269 -8.57 -14.78 -14.27
CA ASP A 269 -7.47 -14.47 -13.33
C ASP A 269 -7.44 -12.94 -13.15
N PRO A 270 -7.55 -12.40 -11.92
CA PRO A 270 -7.66 -10.96 -11.67
C PRO A 270 -6.30 -10.24 -11.75
N SER A 271 -5.40 -10.66 -12.64
CA SER A 271 -4.04 -10.12 -12.81
C SER A 271 -4.04 -8.59 -12.93
#